data_AF-A0A3C0TMH9-F1
#
_entry.id   AF-A0A3C0TMH9-F1
#
_cell.length_a   1.000
_cell.length_b   1.000
_cell.length_c   1.000
_cell.angle_alpha   90.00
_cell.angle_beta   90.00
_cell.angle_gamma   90.00
#
_symmetry.space_group_name_H-M   'P 1'
#
loop_
_entity.id
_entity.type
_entity.pdbx_description
1 polymer ?
#
loop_
_entity_poly.entity_id
_entity_poly.type
_entity_poly.pdbx_seq_one_letter_code
_entity_poly.pdbx_strand_id
1 'polypeptide(L)'
;IGGDPGIGKSTLVLQMLRQVSELRGTALYVSGEESPGQIKMRAHRLGVKAGNLYVLAETALEEIVHAATELQPQVLVVDSVQTVFTGELPSAPGCVGQVREVSGRLMLHAKQTGIPTFLIGHVTKDGAIAGPRVLEHIVDTVLYFEGDRGHAFRILRTVKNRFGSTNEIGVFEMKDSGLAE
;
A
#
# COMPACT_ATOMS: atom_id res chain seq x y z
N ILE A 1 -0.90 -4.81 2.19
CA ILE A 1 -1.39 -4.45 3.54
C ILE A 1 -2.91 -4.32 3.47
N GLY A 2 -3.59 -5.21 4.18
CA GLY A 2 -5.03 -5.28 4.30
C GLY A 2 -5.56 -4.62 5.56
N GLY A 3 -6.84 -4.27 5.55
CA GLY A 3 -7.54 -3.83 6.76
C GLY A 3 -8.68 -2.86 6.44
N ASP A 4 -9.50 -2.61 7.44
CA ASP A 4 -10.69 -1.77 7.31
C ASP A 4 -10.34 -0.33 6.88
N PRO A 5 -11.24 0.36 6.15
CA PRO A 5 -11.11 1.79 5.91
C PRO A 5 -10.91 2.56 7.23
N GLY A 6 -9.96 3.49 7.25
CA GLY A 6 -9.67 4.32 8.43
C GLY A 6 -8.83 3.65 9.53
N ILE A 7 -8.45 2.37 9.40
CA ILE A 7 -7.65 1.68 10.44
C ILE A 7 -6.21 2.23 10.59
N GLY A 8 -5.71 2.94 9.57
CA GLY A 8 -4.38 3.56 9.58
C GLY A 8 -3.36 2.98 8.59
N LYS A 9 -3.78 2.18 7.60
CA LYS A 9 -2.89 1.55 6.59
C LYS A 9 -1.98 2.58 5.89
N SER A 10 -2.58 3.62 5.33
CA SER A 10 -1.85 4.68 4.64
C SER A 10 -0.94 5.46 5.59
N THR A 11 -1.31 5.60 6.87
CA THR A 11 -0.47 6.23 7.90
C THR A 11 0.75 5.37 8.22
N LEU A 12 0.57 4.06 8.41
CA LEU A 12 1.66 3.10 8.61
C LEU A 12 2.66 3.16 7.45
N VAL A 13 2.15 3.14 6.22
CA VAL A 13 3.00 3.15 5.03
C VAL A 13 3.70 4.49 4.84
N LEU A 14 3.03 5.62 5.06
CA LEU A 14 3.70 6.93 5.00
C LEU A 14 4.83 7.06 6.04
N GLN A 15 4.64 6.54 7.25
CA GLN A 15 5.69 6.50 8.27
C GLN A 15 6.86 5.58 7.89
N MET A 16 6.58 4.43 7.28
CA MET A 16 7.62 3.56 6.72
C MET A 16 8.38 4.26 5.59
N LEU A 17 7.69 4.92 4.66
CA LEU A 17 8.33 5.63 3.55
C LEU A 17 9.19 6.78 4.01
N ARG A 18 8.83 7.46 5.11
CA ARG A 18 9.71 8.43 5.74
C ARG A 18 11.08 7.82 6.04
N GLN A 19 11.10 6.69 6.75
CA GLN A 19 12.36 6.04 7.12
C GLN A 19 13.13 5.56 5.88
N VAL A 20 12.45 4.99 4.88
CA VAL A 20 13.10 4.58 3.62
C VAL A 20 13.67 5.79 2.87
N SER A 21 12.92 6.89 2.80
CA SER A 21 13.33 8.11 2.10
C SER A 21 14.54 8.81 2.74
N GLU A 22 14.67 8.68 4.07
CA GLU A 22 15.79 9.20 4.86
C GLU A 22 17.02 8.28 4.78
N LEU A 23 16.84 6.96 4.67
CA LEU A 23 17.94 5.98 4.81
C LEU A 23 18.44 5.36 3.50
N ARG A 24 17.57 5.22 2.49
CA ARG A 24 17.79 4.35 1.33
C ARG A 24 17.66 5.07 -0.01
N GLY A 25 16.94 6.19 -0.08
CA GLY A 25 16.83 7.02 -1.29
C GLY A 25 15.39 7.28 -1.72
N THR A 26 15.14 7.29 -3.02
CA THR A 26 13.84 7.68 -3.60
C THR A 26 12.72 6.70 -3.27
N ALA A 27 11.56 7.20 -2.88
CA ALA A 27 10.32 6.45 -2.67
C ALA A 27 9.20 7.00 -3.57
N LEU A 28 8.36 6.13 -4.13
CA LEU A 28 7.19 6.52 -4.92
C LEU A 28 5.89 6.07 -4.25
N TYR A 29 5.03 7.03 -3.91
CA TYR A 29 3.68 6.80 -3.42
C TYR A 29 2.68 7.10 -4.52
N VAL A 30 1.99 6.08 -4.99
CA VAL A 30 0.91 6.19 -5.98
C VAL A 30 -0.42 6.18 -5.24
N SER A 31 -1.28 7.14 -5.57
CA SER A 31 -2.61 7.25 -5.01
C SER A 31 -3.67 7.40 -6.09
N GLY A 32 -4.73 6.59 -6.01
CA GLY A 32 -5.95 6.82 -6.78
C GLY A 32 -7.09 7.42 -5.96
N GLU A 33 -6.94 7.50 -4.63
CA GLU A 33 -8.00 7.98 -3.72
C GLU A 33 -7.80 9.45 -3.30
N GLU A 34 -6.57 9.81 -2.95
CA GLU A 34 -6.21 11.13 -2.43
C GLU A 34 -5.37 11.93 -3.43
N SER A 35 -5.59 13.25 -3.45
CA SER A 35 -4.76 14.18 -4.21
C SER A 35 -3.35 14.33 -3.61
N PRO A 36 -2.34 14.76 -4.40
CA PRO A 36 -0.98 14.98 -3.87
C PRO A 36 -0.94 16.00 -2.74
N GLY A 37 -1.81 17.01 -2.75
CA GLY A 37 -1.94 18.00 -1.69
C GLY A 37 -2.43 17.41 -0.37
N GLN A 38 -3.45 16.53 -0.42
CA GLN A 38 -3.95 15.82 0.77
C GLN A 38 -2.88 14.91 1.39
N ILE A 39 -2.16 14.16 0.54
CA ILE A 39 -1.06 13.30 0.97
C ILE A 39 0.05 14.13 1.60
N LYS A 40 0.44 15.26 0.98
CA LYS A 40 1.44 16.18 1.53
C LYS A 40 1.07 16.69 2.92
N MET A 41 -0.19 17.07 3.13
CA MET A 41 -0.66 17.52 4.46
C MET A 41 -0.54 16.42 5.51
N ARG A 42 -0.91 15.17 5.16
CA ARG A 42 -0.76 14.01 6.06
C ARG A 42 0.70 13.70 6.34
N ALA A 43 1.54 13.67 5.31
CA ALA A 43 2.97 13.46 5.41
C ALA A 43 3.62 14.51 6.34
N HIS A 44 3.24 15.78 6.19
CA HIS A 44 3.71 16.86 7.06
C HIS A 44 3.34 16.63 8.53
N ARG A 45 2.09 16.25 8.82
CA ARG A 45 1.65 15.92 10.19
C ARG A 45 2.45 14.76 10.81
N LEU A 46 2.83 13.78 9.99
CA LEU A 46 3.64 12.62 10.39
C LEU A 46 5.16 12.92 10.45
N GLY A 47 5.54 14.19 10.21
CA GLY A 47 6.94 14.62 10.22
C GLY A 47 7.76 14.08 9.06
N VAL A 48 7.13 13.67 7.95
CA VAL A 48 7.82 13.18 6.76
C VAL A 48 8.43 14.36 6.01
N LYS A 49 9.76 14.39 5.90
CA LYS A 49 10.46 15.40 5.10
C LYS A 49 10.52 14.94 3.64
N ALA A 50 9.81 15.65 2.77
CA ALA A 50 9.53 15.25 1.38
C ALA A 50 10.70 15.34 0.39
N GLY A 51 11.96 15.21 0.84
CA GLY A 51 13.12 15.38 -0.05
C GLY A 51 13.19 14.30 -1.14
N ASN A 52 12.88 13.06 -0.78
CA ASN A 52 12.98 11.89 -1.66
C ASN A 52 11.67 11.10 -1.78
N LEU A 53 10.55 11.66 -1.30
CA LEU A 53 9.23 11.04 -1.40
C LEU A 53 8.44 11.68 -2.54
N TYR A 54 8.31 10.95 -3.64
CA TYR A 54 7.52 11.33 -4.80
C TYR A 54 6.10 10.84 -4.61
N VAL A 55 5.13 11.67 -5.00
CA VAL A 55 3.71 11.34 -4.94
C VAL A 55 3.13 11.47 -6.34
N LEU A 56 2.50 10.41 -6.82
CA LEU A 56 1.83 10.34 -8.12
C LEU A 56 0.35 10.07 -7.88
N ALA A 57 -0.52 10.95 -8.38
CA ALA A 57 -1.95 10.72 -8.38
C ALA A 57 -2.37 10.13 -9.73
N GLU A 58 -2.45 8.81 -9.80
CA GLU A 58 -2.71 8.07 -11.04
C GLU A 58 -3.47 6.77 -10.74
N THR A 59 -4.27 6.33 -11.71
CA THR A 59 -5.12 5.14 -11.65
C THR A 59 -4.87 4.17 -12.80
N ALA A 60 -4.28 4.62 -13.91
CA ALA A 60 -3.88 3.75 -15.01
C ALA A 60 -2.60 2.97 -14.64
N LEU A 61 -2.69 1.64 -14.66
CA LEU A 61 -1.57 0.75 -14.34
C LEU A 61 -0.36 1.01 -15.23
N GLU A 62 -0.60 1.20 -16.52
CA GLU A 62 0.45 1.39 -17.53
C GLU A 62 1.29 2.63 -17.22
N GLU A 63 0.65 3.74 -16.87
CA GLU A 63 1.31 5.00 -16.47
C GLU A 63 2.06 4.85 -15.14
N ILE A 64 1.49 4.12 -14.18
CA ILE A 64 2.14 3.82 -12.90
C ILE A 64 3.43 3.03 -13.11
N VAL A 65 3.37 1.97 -13.92
CA VAL A 65 4.53 1.11 -14.23
C VAL A 65 5.57 1.90 -15.02
N HIS A 66 5.15 2.74 -15.96
CA HIS A 66 6.04 3.61 -16.72
C HIS A 66 6.80 4.57 -15.77
N ALA A 67 6.07 5.33 -14.95
CA ALA A 67 6.66 6.26 -13.99
C ALA A 67 7.60 5.57 -12.99
N ALA A 68 7.23 4.39 -12.48
CA ALA A 68 8.08 3.62 -11.58
C ALA A 68 9.36 3.11 -12.28
N THR A 69 9.28 2.77 -13.56
CA THR A 69 10.42 2.32 -14.36
C THR A 69 11.39 3.46 -14.67
N GLU A 70 10.89 4.66 -14.97
CA GLU A 70 11.71 5.85 -15.18
C GLU A 70 12.35 6.34 -13.88
N LEU A 71 11.58 6.40 -12.80
CA LEU A 71 12.05 6.92 -11.51
C LEU A 71 12.98 5.94 -10.78
N GLN A 72 12.86 4.64 -11.02
CA GLN A 72 13.58 3.56 -10.34
C GLN A 72 13.62 3.74 -8.81
N PRO A 73 12.45 3.89 -8.14
CA PRO A 73 12.43 4.12 -6.70
C PRO A 73 12.92 2.89 -5.94
N GLN A 74 13.43 3.12 -4.73
CA GLN A 74 13.81 2.06 -3.78
C GLN A 74 12.60 1.34 -3.20
N VAL A 75 11.41 1.93 -3.31
CA VAL A 75 10.14 1.35 -2.88
C VAL A 75 8.99 1.99 -3.65
N LEU A 76 8.04 1.16 -4.08
CA LEU A 76 6.78 1.58 -4.69
C LEU A 76 5.62 1.27 -3.74
N VAL A 77 4.72 2.22 -3.56
CA VAL A 77 3.46 2.04 -2.82
C VAL A 77 2.31 2.36 -3.75
N VAL A 78 1.27 1.51 -3.73
CA VAL A 78 0.00 1.73 -4.43
C VAL A 78 -1.14 1.77 -3.42
N ASP A 79 -1.73 2.95 -3.24
CA ASP A 79 -2.84 3.23 -2.32
C ASP A 79 -4.09 3.77 -3.05
N SER A 80 -5.10 2.96 -3.37
CA SER A 80 -5.22 1.52 -3.10
C SER A 80 -5.25 0.74 -4.40
N VAL A 81 -4.99 -0.57 -4.31
CA VAL A 81 -5.02 -1.44 -5.49
C VAL A 81 -6.42 -1.50 -6.13
N GLN A 82 -7.49 -1.21 -5.37
CA GLN A 82 -8.85 -1.15 -5.88
C GLN A 82 -9.10 0.02 -6.82
N THR A 83 -8.33 1.11 -6.73
CA THR A 83 -8.51 2.27 -7.60
C THR A 83 -7.74 2.16 -8.91
N VAL A 84 -6.80 1.22 -8.99
CA VAL A 84 -5.97 1.03 -10.18
C VAL A 84 -6.67 0.10 -11.16
N PHE A 85 -6.54 0.40 -12.45
CA PHE A 85 -7.09 -0.42 -13.53
C PHE A 85 -6.11 -0.51 -14.70
N THR A 86 -6.34 -1.52 -15.54
CA THR A 86 -5.69 -1.64 -16.85
C THR A 86 -6.72 -1.57 -17.97
N GLY A 87 -6.36 -0.91 -19.06
CA GLY A 87 -7.15 -0.88 -20.29
C GLY A 87 -7.17 -2.21 -21.06
N GLU A 88 -6.27 -3.15 -20.78
CA GLU A 88 -6.20 -4.43 -21.48
C GLU A 88 -7.29 -5.42 -21.02
N LEU A 89 -7.90 -5.20 -19.85
CA LEU A 89 -8.99 -6.02 -19.34
C LEU A 89 -10.32 -5.24 -19.44
N PRO A 90 -11.30 -5.69 -20.23
CA PRO A 90 -12.58 -5.00 -20.40
C PRO A 90 -13.50 -5.22 -19.19
N SER A 91 -13.15 -4.62 -18.05
CA SER A 91 -13.92 -4.69 -16.82
C SER A 91 -13.74 -3.43 -15.97
N ALA A 92 -14.75 -3.09 -15.17
CA ALA A 92 -14.73 -1.87 -14.38
C ALA A 92 -13.61 -1.89 -13.31
N PRO A 93 -12.95 -0.74 -13.06
CA PRO A 93 -12.01 -0.58 -11.95
C PRO A 93 -12.58 -1.09 -10.62
N GLY A 94 -11.71 -1.66 -9.78
CA GLY A 94 -12.10 -2.20 -8.47
C GLY A 94 -12.82 -3.55 -8.48
N CYS A 95 -13.20 -4.08 -9.65
CA CYS A 95 -13.72 -5.45 -9.72
C CYS A 95 -12.62 -6.47 -9.40
N VAL A 96 -13.01 -7.68 -8.96
CA VAL A 96 -12.07 -8.75 -8.59
C VAL A 96 -11.12 -9.11 -9.74
N GLY A 97 -11.60 -9.07 -10.99
CA GLY A 97 -10.78 -9.30 -12.18
C GLY A 97 -9.68 -8.24 -12.34
N GLN A 98 -10.04 -6.95 -12.35
CA GLN A 98 -9.08 -5.84 -12.41
C GLN A 98 -8.04 -5.93 -11.30
N VAL A 99 -8.48 -6.11 -10.05
CA VAL A 99 -7.58 -6.14 -8.89
C VAL A 99 -6.58 -7.30 -8.97
N ARG A 100 -7.00 -8.47 -9.45
CA ARG A 100 -6.10 -9.62 -9.67
C ARG A 100 -5.10 -9.34 -10.80
N GLU A 101 -5.58 -8.83 -11.92
CA GLU A 101 -4.74 -8.54 -13.09
C GLU A 101 -3.68 -7.48 -12.75
N VAL A 102 -4.12 -6.35 -12.21
CA VAL A 102 -3.25 -5.25 -11.74
C VAL A 102 -2.21 -5.75 -10.75
N SER A 103 -2.62 -6.51 -9.73
CA SER A 103 -1.67 -7.05 -8.75
C SER A 103 -0.69 -8.04 -9.36
N GLY A 104 -1.13 -8.85 -10.32
CA GLY A 104 -0.28 -9.79 -11.05
C GLY A 104 0.81 -9.08 -11.85
N ARG A 105 0.45 -8.01 -12.57
CA ARG A 105 1.42 -7.19 -13.32
C ARG A 105 2.37 -6.42 -12.41
N LEU A 106 1.89 -5.85 -11.31
CA LEU A 106 2.73 -5.18 -10.32
C LEU A 106 3.71 -6.17 -9.66
N MET A 107 3.28 -7.40 -9.38
CA MET A 107 4.17 -8.47 -8.90
C MET A 107 5.24 -8.82 -9.94
N LEU A 108 4.87 -8.93 -11.22
CA LEU A 108 5.84 -9.21 -12.29
C LEU A 108 6.86 -8.06 -12.42
N HIS A 109 6.38 -6.81 -12.42
CA HIS A 109 7.24 -5.62 -12.46
C HIS A 109 8.20 -5.59 -11.26
N ALA A 110 7.73 -5.85 -10.05
CA ALA A 110 8.57 -5.93 -8.85
C ALA A 110 9.65 -7.01 -8.97
N LYS A 111 9.32 -8.19 -9.53
CA LYS A 111 10.31 -9.27 -9.76
C LYS A 111 11.35 -8.92 -10.81
N GLN A 112 10.96 -8.23 -11.88
CA GLN A 112 11.85 -7.85 -12.97
C GLN A 112 12.80 -6.71 -12.57
N THR A 113 12.32 -5.76 -11.78
CA THR A 113 13.07 -4.56 -11.39
C THR A 113 13.79 -4.70 -10.05
N GLY A 114 13.37 -5.66 -9.21
CA GLY A 114 13.84 -5.78 -7.83
C GLY A 114 13.28 -4.71 -6.89
N ILE A 115 12.32 -3.89 -7.33
CA ILE A 115 11.70 -2.83 -6.52
C ILE A 115 10.68 -3.48 -5.56
N PRO A 116 10.84 -3.33 -4.23
CA PRO A 116 9.80 -3.71 -3.28
C PRO A 116 8.51 -2.91 -3.51
N THR A 117 7.40 -3.61 -3.75
CA THR A 117 6.10 -3.00 -4.04
C THR A 117 5.07 -3.33 -2.96
N PHE A 118 4.53 -2.30 -2.32
CA PHE A 118 3.48 -2.42 -1.31
C PHE A 118 2.11 -2.08 -1.93
N LEU A 119 1.19 -3.04 -1.86
CA LEU A 119 -0.19 -2.85 -2.26
C LEU A 119 -1.05 -2.61 -1.02
N ILE A 120 -1.74 -1.47 -0.93
CA ILE A 120 -2.76 -1.25 0.09
C ILE A 120 -4.11 -1.72 -0.45
N GLY A 121 -4.84 -2.48 0.38
CA GLY A 121 -6.17 -2.98 0.05
C GLY A 121 -7.15 -2.82 1.19
N HIS A 122 -8.36 -2.35 0.87
CA HIS A 122 -9.48 -2.30 1.80
C HIS A 122 -10.16 -3.65 1.96
N VAL A 123 -10.53 -3.99 3.20
CA VAL A 123 -11.47 -5.09 3.48
C VAL A 123 -12.89 -4.51 3.48
N THR A 124 -13.79 -5.08 2.69
CA THR A 124 -15.21 -4.71 2.65
C THR A 124 -16.01 -5.61 3.58
N LYS A 125 -17.13 -5.09 4.12
CA LYS A 125 -17.95 -5.76 5.16
C LYS A 125 -18.50 -7.13 4.77
N ASP A 126 -18.66 -7.39 3.48
CA ASP A 126 -19.16 -8.67 2.97
C ASP A 126 -18.05 -9.72 2.77
N GLY A 127 -16.79 -9.39 3.06
CA GLY A 127 -15.65 -10.30 2.93
C GLY A 127 -15.34 -10.78 1.50
N ALA A 128 -16.16 -10.40 0.51
CA ALA A 128 -16.23 -11.04 -0.80
C ALA A 128 -15.68 -10.19 -1.96
N ILE A 129 -15.51 -8.88 -1.80
CA ILE A 129 -15.16 -8.02 -2.94
C ILE A 129 -13.78 -7.40 -2.72
N ALA A 130 -12.83 -7.94 -3.50
CA ALA A 130 -11.51 -7.36 -3.79
C ALA A 130 -10.66 -6.96 -2.57
N GLY A 131 -10.80 -7.69 -1.46
CA GLY A 131 -9.90 -7.58 -0.32
C GLY A 131 -8.57 -8.31 -0.52
N PRO A 132 -7.63 -8.20 0.43
CA PRO A 132 -6.32 -8.86 0.40
C PRO A 132 -6.40 -10.38 0.20
N ARG A 133 -7.49 -11.03 0.65
CA ARG A 133 -7.78 -12.46 0.41
C ARG A 133 -7.72 -12.87 -1.05
N VAL A 134 -8.22 -11.99 -1.94
CA VAL A 134 -8.18 -12.23 -3.39
C VAL A 134 -6.74 -12.25 -3.92
N LEU A 135 -5.85 -11.54 -3.23
CA LEU A 135 -4.45 -11.33 -3.58
C LEU A 135 -3.49 -12.26 -2.84
N GLU A 136 -3.95 -12.98 -1.81
CA GLU A 136 -3.11 -13.79 -0.92
C GLU A 136 -2.23 -14.79 -1.67
N HIS A 137 -2.71 -15.36 -2.78
CA HIS A 137 -1.94 -16.29 -3.59
C HIS A 137 -0.97 -15.59 -4.56
N ILE A 138 -1.25 -14.35 -4.94
CA ILE A 138 -0.49 -13.55 -5.92
C ILE A 138 0.73 -12.93 -5.25
N VAL A 139 0.56 -12.32 -4.07
CA VAL A 139 1.62 -11.56 -3.40
C VAL A 139 2.55 -12.44 -2.58
N ASP A 140 3.78 -11.98 -2.33
CA ASP A 140 4.75 -12.72 -1.53
C ASP A 140 4.49 -12.63 -0.01
N THR A 141 4.00 -11.47 0.45
CA THR A 141 3.71 -11.20 1.86
C THR A 141 2.33 -10.57 2.03
N VAL A 142 1.58 -11.02 3.03
CA VAL A 142 0.25 -10.53 3.39
C VAL A 142 0.26 -10.12 4.85
N LEU A 143 0.00 -8.83 5.08
CA LEU A 143 -0.16 -8.23 6.39
C LEU A 143 -1.59 -7.71 6.53
N TYR A 144 -2.24 -8.01 7.64
CA TYR A 144 -3.52 -7.40 8.02
C TYR A 144 -3.31 -6.42 9.15
N PHE A 145 -3.87 -5.24 9.02
CA PHE A 145 -3.90 -4.24 10.07
C PHE A 145 -5.31 -4.21 10.67
N GLU A 146 -5.40 -4.73 11.88
CA GLU A 146 -6.64 -5.04 12.60
C GLU A 146 -6.76 -4.15 13.83
N GLY A 147 -7.98 -3.90 14.29
CA GLY A 147 -8.19 -3.17 15.53
C GLY A 147 -9.64 -2.79 15.73
N ASP A 148 -10.15 -3.08 16.92
CA ASP A 148 -11.52 -2.79 17.28
C ASP A 148 -11.71 -1.30 17.58
N ARG A 149 -12.89 -0.77 17.24
CA ARG A 149 -13.25 0.64 17.44
C ARG A 149 -13.19 1.11 18.90
N GLY A 150 -13.20 0.19 19.87
CA GLY A 150 -13.10 0.48 21.31
C GLY A 150 -11.72 0.26 21.93
N HIS A 151 -10.77 -0.33 21.19
CA HIS A 151 -9.41 -0.58 21.69
C HIS A 151 -8.46 0.50 21.17
N ALA A 152 -7.58 0.99 22.06
CA ALA A 152 -6.56 1.98 21.68
C ALA A 152 -5.54 1.41 20.67
N PHE A 153 -5.32 0.10 20.73
CA PHE A 153 -4.31 -0.57 19.94
C PHE A 153 -4.83 -1.05 18.58
N ARG A 154 -3.90 -1.13 17.63
CA ARG A 154 -4.02 -1.65 16.28
C ARG A 154 -2.95 -2.73 16.13
N ILE A 155 -3.32 -3.90 15.64
CA ILE A 155 -2.44 -5.05 15.51
C ILE A 155 -2.12 -5.25 14.04
N LEU A 156 -0.84 -5.18 13.67
CA LEU A 156 -0.34 -5.60 12.37
C LEU A 156 0.02 -7.07 12.47
N ARG A 157 -0.77 -7.93 11.82
CA ARG A 157 -0.61 -9.37 11.83
C ARG A 157 -0.10 -9.87 10.49
N THR A 158 0.92 -10.71 10.53
CA THR A 158 1.41 -11.41 9.34
C THR A 158 0.58 -12.67 9.08
N VAL A 159 0.02 -12.79 7.88
CA VAL A 159 -0.77 -13.98 7.47
C VAL A 159 -0.01 -14.83 6.47
N LYS A 160 0.77 -14.19 5.60
CA LYS A 160 1.68 -14.86 4.67
C LYS A 160 2.99 -14.11 4.67
N ASN A 161 4.10 -14.83 4.72
CA ASN A 161 5.43 -14.25 4.57
C ASN A 161 6.33 -15.27 3.89
N ARG A 162 6.71 -15.00 2.63
CA ARG A 162 7.68 -15.85 1.93
C ARG A 162 9.13 -15.60 2.35
N PHE A 163 9.37 -14.57 3.16
CA PHE A 163 10.70 -14.11 3.55
C PHE A 163 10.93 -14.19 5.07
N GLY A 164 10.02 -14.80 5.83
CA GLY A 164 10.12 -14.84 7.29
C GLY A 164 8.94 -15.53 7.96
N SER A 165 8.80 -15.33 9.27
CA SER A 165 7.76 -15.94 10.08
C SER A 165 6.39 -15.31 9.84
N THR A 166 5.32 -16.09 10.04
CA THR A 166 3.94 -15.60 10.12
C THR A 166 3.48 -15.34 11.55
N ASN A 167 4.27 -15.71 12.56
CA ASN A 167 3.93 -15.54 13.97
C ASN A 167 4.27 -14.15 14.53
N GLU A 168 4.79 -13.26 13.69
CA GLU A 168 5.14 -11.90 14.09
C GLU A 168 3.90 -11.01 14.13
N ILE A 169 3.82 -10.22 15.20
CA ILE A 169 2.80 -9.18 15.39
C ILE A 169 3.50 -7.86 15.70
N GLY A 170 3.01 -6.79 15.08
CA GLY A 170 3.28 -5.41 15.51
C GLY A 170 2.06 -4.87 16.25
N VAL A 171 2.26 -4.19 17.36
CA VAL A 171 1.19 -3.52 18.11
C VAL A 171 1.43 -2.04 18.01
N PHE A 172 0.40 -1.28 17.65
CA PHE A 172 0.51 0.16 17.43
C PHE A 172 -0.62 0.89 18.15
N GLU A 173 -0.35 2.07 18.66
CA GLU A 173 -1.34 3.02 19.18
C GLU A 173 -1.46 4.21 18.23
N MET A 174 -2.68 4.59 17.86
CA MET A 174 -2.90 5.80 17.03
C MET A 174 -2.86 7.04 17.92
N LYS A 175 -1.84 7.88 17.74
CA LYS A 175 -1.66 9.18 18.39
C LYS A 175 -1.83 10.32 17.39
N ASP A 176 -1.86 11.56 17.89
CA ASP A 176 -1.92 12.75 17.04
C ASP A 176 -0.72 12.85 16.07
N SER A 177 0.43 12.33 16.48
CA SER A 177 1.66 12.25 15.70
C SER A 177 1.71 11.08 14.70
N GLY A 178 0.68 10.23 14.66
CA GLY A 178 0.67 9.00 13.86
C GLY A 178 0.64 7.72 14.70
N LEU A 179 1.03 6.61 14.11
CA LEU A 179 1.14 5.31 14.77
C LEU A 179 2.42 5.24 15.60
N ALA A 180 2.29 4.97 16.89
CA ALA A 180 3.40 4.63 17.78
C ALA A 180 3.41 3.11 18.00
N GLU A 181 4.54 2.46 17.75
CA GLU A 181 4.79 1.04 18.06
C GLU A 181 5.03 0.84 19.56
#